data_AF-A0AAD7VYB9-F1
#
_entry.id   AF-A0AAD7VYB9-F1
#
_cell.length_a   1.000
_cell.length_b   1.000
_cell.length_c   1.000
_cell.angle_alpha   90.00
_cell.angle_beta   90.00
_cell.angle_gamma   90.00
#
_symmetry.space_group_name_H-M   'P 1'
#
loop_
_entity.id
_entity.type
_entity.pdbx_description
1 polymer ?
#
loop_
_entity_poly.entity_id
_entity_poly.type
_entity_poly.pdbx_seq_one_letter_code
_entity_poly.pdbx_strand_id
1 'polypeptide(L)'
;MNNQNERLKRPRWVSAVNMLLCALVCQCGRTEGITVAAAGSTTNVFECVSKPNITAECRRNNISLSCSSIRRNEVTYSWETLPPGGTDSCLHLGQTMEIYPLPPSESTTYTCTAKNPVSRATSDPIDLGVCSIQQPRGSRWVPALCGLSALFLIGLLIFFYKTNQSKKKKVINVNVNNYP
;
A
#
# COMPACT_ATOMS: atom_id res chain seq x y z
N MET A 1 0.35 29.55 -50.95
CA MET A 1 1.06 28.72 -51.96
C MET A 1 2.53 29.11 -51.89
N ASN A 2 3.54 28.27 -51.78
CA ASN A 2 3.71 26.86 -51.44
C ASN A 2 5.20 26.79 -51.03
N ASN A 3 5.53 26.41 -49.80
CA ASN A 3 6.91 26.32 -49.30
C ASN A 3 7.30 24.84 -49.28
N GLN A 4 8.26 24.45 -50.12
CA GLN A 4 8.71 23.08 -50.27
C GLN A 4 10.24 23.01 -50.36
N ASN A 5 10.76 22.07 -49.56
CA ASN A 5 12.01 21.32 -49.74
C ASN A 5 13.29 21.85 -49.09
N GLU A 6 13.34 21.72 -47.77
CA GLU A 6 14.57 21.24 -47.10
C GLU A 6 14.29 19.88 -46.45
N ARG A 7 14.65 18.80 -47.16
CA ARG A 7 14.73 17.43 -46.61
C ARG A 7 15.96 17.34 -45.71
N LEU A 8 15.80 17.62 -44.42
CA LEU A 8 16.72 17.17 -43.37
C LEU A 8 16.61 15.64 -43.22
N LYS A 9 17.44 14.92 -43.99
CA LYS A 9 17.70 13.49 -43.79
C LYS A 9 18.32 13.30 -42.41
N ARG A 10 17.54 12.78 -41.46
CA ARG A 10 18.07 12.30 -40.17
C ARG A 10 19.08 11.17 -40.42
N PRO A 11 20.34 11.28 -39.95
CA PRO A 11 21.30 10.20 -40.06
C PRO A 11 20.88 8.99 -39.21
N ARG A 12 20.91 7.79 -39.81
CA ARG A 12 20.62 6.47 -39.19
C ARG A 12 21.57 6.07 -38.05
N TRP A 13 22.52 6.91 -37.67
CA TRP A 13 23.55 6.64 -36.67
C TRP A 13 23.14 6.99 -35.23
N VAL A 14 22.10 7.81 -35.04
CA VAL A 14 21.62 8.21 -33.70
C VAL A 14 21.08 7.01 -32.90
N SER A 15 20.66 5.94 -33.58
CA SER A 15 20.18 4.72 -32.92
C SER A 15 21.31 3.79 -32.45
N ALA A 16 22.43 3.72 -33.18
CA ALA A 16 23.53 2.81 -32.84
C ALA A 16 24.37 3.36 -31.66
N VAL A 17 24.58 4.68 -31.61
CA VAL A 17 25.33 5.32 -30.50
C VAL A 17 24.54 5.23 -29.19
N ASN A 18 23.20 5.35 -29.24
CA ASN A 18 22.36 5.22 -28.06
C ASN A 18 22.21 3.76 -27.59
N MET A 19 22.32 2.77 -28.49
CA MET A 19 22.40 1.36 -28.11
C MET A 19 23.76 1.00 -27.48
N LEU A 20 24.88 1.53 -27.98
CA LEU A 20 26.20 1.29 -27.37
C LEU A 20 26.34 1.96 -26.00
N LEU A 21 25.72 3.13 -25.79
CA LEU A 21 25.64 3.77 -24.47
C LEU A 21 24.74 2.99 -23.49
N CYS A 22 23.71 2.28 -23.96
CA CYS A 22 22.92 1.37 -23.12
C CYS A 22 23.65 0.06 -22.77
N ALA A 23 24.57 -0.43 -23.62
CA ALA A 23 25.36 -1.63 -23.32
C ALA A 23 26.44 -1.40 -22.26
N LEU A 24 26.78 -0.14 -21.97
CA LEU A 24 27.64 0.25 -20.83
C LEU A 24 26.90 0.28 -19.49
N VAL A 25 25.61 -0.08 -19.46
CA VAL A 25 24.91 -0.38 -18.20
C VAL A 25 25.48 -1.69 -17.64
N CYS A 26 26.34 -1.55 -16.63
CA CYS A 26 27.01 -2.59 -15.85
C CYS A 26 26.32 -3.96 -15.87
N GLN A 27 26.85 -4.91 -16.64
CA GLN A 27 26.64 -6.33 -16.38
C GLN A 27 27.63 -6.76 -15.31
N CYS A 28 27.12 -7.20 -14.16
CA CYS A 28 27.94 -7.68 -13.04
C CYS A 28 28.49 -9.08 -13.37
N GLY A 29 29.62 -9.11 -14.07
CA GLY A 29 30.49 -10.28 -14.12
C GLY A 29 31.22 -10.41 -12.79
N ARG A 30 31.23 -11.60 -12.21
CA ARG A 30 32.00 -11.95 -11.01
C ARG A 30 33.48 -11.70 -11.26
N THR A 31 33.99 -10.52 -10.90
CA THR A 31 35.43 -10.23 -10.90
C THR A 31 35.86 -9.88 -9.48
N GLU A 32 36.79 -10.67 -8.98
CA GLU A 32 37.48 -10.46 -7.71
C GLU A 32 38.09 -9.04 -7.68
N GLY A 33 38.03 -8.41 -6.49
CA GLY A 33 38.09 -6.97 -6.29
C GLY A 33 39.18 -6.22 -7.08
N ILE A 34 38.78 -5.14 -7.76
CA ILE A 34 39.70 -4.22 -8.42
C ILE A 34 40.07 -3.10 -7.44
N THR A 35 41.35 -3.04 -7.04
CA THR A 35 41.92 -1.93 -6.27
C THR A 35 42.34 -0.79 -7.21
N VAL A 36 41.73 0.37 -7.06
CA VAL A 36 42.18 1.63 -7.70
C VAL A 36 43.10 2.36 -6.71
N ALA A 37 44.40 2.45 -7.03
CA ALA A 37 45.35 3.20 -6.21
C ALA A 37 45.39 4.67 -6.65
N ALA A 38 44.82 5.55 -5.84
CA ALA A 38 45.04 7.00 -5.92
C ALA A 38 45.88 7.43 -4.71
N ALA A 39 47.01 8.10 -4.95
CA ALA A 39 47.90 8.58 -3.90
C ALA A 39 47.16 9.55 -2.97
N GLY A 40 47.09 9.20 -1.67
CA GLY A 40 46.57 10.08 -0.60
C GLY A 40 45.05 10.08 -0.40
N SER A 41 44.34 8.98 -0.68
CA SER A 41 42.88 8.92 -0.55
C SER A 41 42.42 7.80 0.38
N THR A 42 41.63 8.12 1.41
CA THR A 42 40.88 7.12 2.20
C THR A 42 39.99 6.32 1.26
N THR A 43 40.42 5.10 0.93
CA THR A 43 39.75 4.28 -0.07
C THR A 43 38.55 3.60 0.58
N ASN A 44 37.35 4.13 0.35
CA ASN A 44 36.12 3.46 0.74
C ASN A 44 35.91 2.26 -0.20
N VAL A 45 35.95 1.04 0.35
CA VAL A 45 35.74 -0.19 -0.40
C VAL A 45 34.24 -0.47 -0.49
N PHE A 46 33.66 -0.28 -1.67
CA PHE A 46 32.26 -0.55 -1.95
C PHE A 46 32.11 -1.91 -2.64
N GLU A 47 31.20 -2.73 -2.14
CA GLU A 47 30.76 -3.95 -2.82
C GLU A 47 29.50 -3.73 -3.62
N CYS A 48 29.20 -4.66 -4.53
CA CYS A 48 27.93 -4.65 -5.24
C CYS A 48 26.76 -4.84 -4.27
N VAL A 49 25.71 -4.06 -4.47
CA VAL A 49 24.47 -4.14 -3.71
C VAL A 49 23.75 -5.42 -4.11
N SER A 50 23.38 -6.23 -3.13
CA SER A 50 22.54 -7.40 -3.35
C SER A 50 21.13 -6.97 -3.78
N LYS A 51 20.41 -7.87 -4.47
CA LYS A 51 18.98 -7.67 -4.73
C LYS A 51 18.23 -7.33 -3.43
N PRO A 52 17.55 -6.17 -3.35
CA PRO A 52 16.85 -5.79 -2.13
C PRO A 52 15.56 -6.59 -1.96
N ASN A 53 15.18 -6.82 -0.71
CA ASN A 53 13.93 -7.45 -0.30
C ASN A 53 12.98 -6.42 0.32
N ILE A 54 11.70 -6.52 -0.04
CA ILE A 54 10.63 -5.68 0.50
C ILE A 54 9.91 -6.44 1.62
N THR A 55 9.68 -5.75 2.72
CA THR A 55 8.83 -6.22 3.82
C THR A 55 7.68 -5.26 4.04
N ALA A 56 6.45 -5.78 4.16
CA ALA A 56 5.25 -5.00 4.41
C ALA A 56 4.70 -5.23 5.82
N GLU A 57 4.40 -4.13 6.52
CA GLU A 57 3.71 -4.14 7.82
C GLU A 57 2.32 -3.52 7.62
N CYS A 58 1.28 -4.36 7.63
CA CYS A 58 -0.10 -3.92 7.51
C CYS A 58 -0.65 -3.52 8.89
N ARG A 59 -1.05 -2.25 9.06
CA ARG A 59 -1.81 -1.80 10.23
C ARG A 59 -3.24 -1.43 9.81
N ARG A 60 -4.08 -1.01 10.77
CA ARG A 60 -5.49 -0.69 10.50
C ARG A 60 -5.70 0.43 9.47
N ASN A 61 -4.89 1.49 9.56
CA ASN A 61 -5.11 2.73 8.79
C ASN A 61 -3.96 3.07 7.85
N ASN A 62 -2.89 2.27 7.85
CA ASN A 62 -1.68 2.51 7.07
C ASN A 62 -0.92 1.22 6.81
N ILE A 63 -0.08 1.26 5.79
CA ILE A 63 0.87 0.20 5.46
C ILE A 63 2.27 0.81 5.46
N SER A 64 3.21 0.16 6.14
CA SER A 64 4.62 0.54 6.10
C SER A 64 5.39 -0.47 5.27
N LEU A 65 6.04 0.01 4.21
CA LEU A 65 6.94 -0.77 3.38
C LEU A 65 8.38 -0.45 3.77
N SER A 66 9.18 -1.48 4.00
CA SER A 66 10.61 -1.34 4.27
C SER A 66 11.43 -2.11 3.26
N CYS A 67 12.51 -1.48 2.80
CA CYS A 67 13.43 -2.07 1.86
C CYS A 67 14.74 -2.41 2.55
N SER A 68 15.28 -3.59 2.25
CA SER A 68 16.51 -4.08 2.87
C SER A 68 17.40 -4.75 1.84
N SER A 69 18.69 -4.46 1.88
CA SER A 69 19.72 -5.18 1.13
C SER A 69 20.79 -5.71 2.08
N ILE A 70 21.56 -6.70 1.64
CA ILE A 70 22.69 -7.25 2.38
C ILE A 70 23.71 -6.11 2.52
N ARG A 71 24.00 -5.77 3.77
CA ARG A 71 24.69 -4.55 4.20
C ARG A 71 26.07 -4.41 3.59
N ARG A 72 26.33 -3.22 3.02
CA ARG A 72 27.60 -2.50 3.16
C ARG A 72 27.30 -0.99 3.17
N ASN A 73 28.17 -0.19 3.76
CA ASN A 73 27.92 1.23 4.05
C ASN A 73 27.50 2.04 2.79
N GLU A 74 26.78 3.15 3.02
CA GLU A 74 26.39 4.13 1.98
C GLU A 74 25.44 3.61 0.90
N VAL A 75 24.41 2.86 1.30
CA VAL A 75 23.31 2.49 0.40
C VAL A 75 22.17 3.50 0.52
N THR A 76 21.76 4.02 -0.63
CA THR A 76 20.57 4.86 -0.80
C THR A 76 19.42 4.00 -1.33
N TYR A 77 18.21 4.29 -0.86
CA TYR A 77 17.01 3.58 -1.25
C TYR A 77 16.03 4.54 -1.92
N SER A 78 15.36 4.05 -2.95
CA SER A 78 14.28 4.75 -3.64
C SER A 78 13.16 3.78 -4.00
N TRP A 79 11.93 4.23 -3.85
CA TRP A 79 10.72 3.51 -4.19
C TRP A 79 10.14 4.07 -5.48
N GLU A 80 9.70 3.18 -6.36
CA GLU A 80 8.93 3.51 -7.54
C GLU A 80 7.56 2.87 -7.42
N THR A 81 6.52 3.67 -7.60
CA THR A 81 5.12 3.22 -7.56
C THR A 81 4.51 3.33 -8.94
N LEU A 82 4.00 2.21 -9.46
CA LEU A 82 3.37 2.16 -10.76
C LEU A 82 1.85 1.93 -10.59
N PRO A 83 1.01 2.93 -10.90
CA PRO A 83 -0.44 2.80 -10.82
C PRO A 83 -0.99 1.92 -11.95
N PRO A 84 -2.26 1.48 -11.85
CA PRO A 84 -2.95 0.83 -12.97
C PRO A 84 -2.84 1.64 -14.26
N GLY A 85 -2.42 0.98 -15.34
CA GLY A 85 -2.26 1.61 -16.66
C GLY A 85 -0.86 2.16 -16.94
N GLY A 86 0.03 2.19 -15.95
CA GLY A 86 1.48 2.35 -16.15
C GLY A 86 1.94 3.72 -16.66
N THR A 87 1.07 4.73 -16.66
CA THR A 87 1.34 6.01 -17.33
C THR A 87 2.21 6.94 -16.48
N ASP A 88 2.06 6.93 -15.15
CA ASP A 88 2.73 7.87 -14.25
C ASP A 88 3.37 7.15 -13.05
N SER A 89 4.68 6.93 -13.09
CA SER A 89 5.45 6.40 -11.97
C SER A 89 5.81 7.51 -10.97
N CYS A 90 5.54 7.32 -9.68
CA CYS A 90 6.02 8.23 -8.63
C CYS A 90 7.29 7.68 -7.96
N LEU A 91 8.26 8.56 -7.73
CA LEU A 91 9.50 8.24 -7.03
C LEU A 91 9.46 8.76 -5.59
N HIS A 92 9.72 7.88 -4.62
CA HIS A 92 9.90 8.22 -3.21
C HIS A 92 11.33 7.90 -2.76
N LEU A 93 11.95 8.79 -2.00
CA LEU A 93 13.28 8.56 -1.44
C LEU A 93 13.18 8.05 -0.01
N GLY A 94 14.08 7.15 0.36
CA GLY A 94 14.18 6.61 1.71
C GLY A 94 14.06 5.09 1.76
N GLN A 95 14.52 4.53 2.87
CA GLN A 95 14.49 3.09 3.10
C GLN A 95 13.07 2.56 3.35
N THR A 96 12.22 3.40 3.94
CA THR A 96 10.85 3.07 4.34
C THR A 96 9.88 4.02 3.65
N MET A 97 8.73 3.49 3.24
CA MET A 97 7.63 4.24 2.62
C MET A 97 6.34 3.93 3.38
N GLU A 98 5.61 4.97 3.77
CA GLU A 98 4.28 4.81 4.37
C GLU A 98 3.18 5.10 3.34
N ILE A 99 2.10 4.34 3.42
CA ILE A 99 0.99 4.42 2.46
C ILE A 99 -0.29 4.78 3.22
N TYR A 100 -0.90 5.90 2.80
CA TYR A 100 -2.17 6.41 3.29
C TYR A 100 -2.96 7.10 2.18
N PRO A 101 -4.29 7.20 2.32
CA PRO A 101 -5.16 6.39 3.19
C PRO A 101 -5.37 4.98 2.61
N LEU A 102 -5.86 4.04 3.43
CA LEU A 102 -6.27 2.69 2.97
C LEU A 102 -7.69 2.69 2.37
N PRO A 103 -8.02 1.75 1.46
CA PRO A 103 -7.15 0.71 0.90
C PRO A 103 -6.23 1.24 -0.22
N PRO A 104 -5.02 0.67 -0.39
CA PRO A 104 -4.22 0.95 -1.59
C PRO A 104 -4.98 0.49 -2.85
N SER A 105 -4.65 1.07 -4.00
CA SER A 105 -5.18 0.56 -5.27
C SER A 105 -4.67 -0.87 -5.50
N GLU A 106 -5.60 -1.81 -5.70
CA GLU A 106 -5.38 -3.25 -5.91
C GLU A 106 -4.54 -3.61 -7.16
N SER A 107 -4.07 -2.60 -7.88
CA SER A 107 -3.28 -2.74 -9.11
C SER A 107 -2.03 -1.87 -9.10
N THR A 108 -1.73 -1.22 -7.97
CA THR A 108 -0.49 -0.47 -7.82
C THR A 108 0.64 -1.42 -7.43
N THR A 109 1.72 -1.40 -8.20
CA THR A 109 2.92 -2.16 -7.89
C THR A 109 3.99 -1.26 -7.29
N TYR A 110 4.72 -1.80 -6.31
CA TYR A 110 5.77 -1.09 -5.60
C TYR A 110 7.10 -1.80 -5.84
N THR A 111 8.10 -1.06 -6.27
CA THR A 111 9.47 -1.55 -6.46
C THR A 111 10.44 -0.71 -5.64
N CYS A 112 11.44 -1.35 -5.03
CA CYS A 112 12.51 -0.67 -4.34
C CYS A 112 13.82 -0.82 -5.13
N THR A 113 14.55 0.28 -5.30
CA THR A 113 15.92 0.28 -5.80
C THR A 113 16.88 0.66 -4.68
N ALA A 114 17.88 -0.18 -4.45
CA ALA A 114 19.01 0.08 -3.58
C ALA A 114 20.23 0.42 -4.43
N LYS A 115 20.90 1.54 -4.12
CA LYS A 115 22.01 2.09 -4.91
C LYS A 115 23.17 2.51 -4.01
N ASN A 116 24.38 2.16 -4.43
CA ASN A 116 25.62 2.74 -3.91
C ASN A 116 26.48 3.28 -5.09
N PRO A 117 27.65 3.88 -4.85
CA PRO A 117 28.49 4.42 -5.92
C PRO A 117 28.93 3.41 -6.99
N VAL A 118 28.94 2.12 -6.66
CA VAL A 118 29.44 1.05 -7.55
C VAL A 118 28.33 0.32 -8.31
N SER A 119 27.12 0.24 -7.75
CA SER A 119 26.07 -0.64 -8.28
C SER A 119 24.67 -0.18 -7.88
N ARG A 120 23.68 -0.69 -8.63
CA ARG A 120 22.25 -0.55 -8.34
C ARG A 120 21.58 -1.91 -8.45
N ALA A 121 20.64 -2.18 -7.56
CA ALA A 121 19.83 -3.39 -7.59
C ALA A 121 18.37 -3.05 -7.28
N THR A 122 17.45 -3.69 -7.98
CA THR A 122 16.00 -3.46 -7.83
C THR A 122 15.34 -4.74 -7.31
N SER A 123 14.38 -4.59 -6.41
CA SER A 123 13.62 -5.69 -5.83
C SER A 123 12.65 -6.30 -6.84
N ASP A 124 12.06 -7.44 -6.48
CA ASP A 124 10.83 -7.87 -7.14
C ASP A 124 9.69 -6.89 -6.80
N PRO A 125 8.73 -6.69 -7.73
CA PRO A 125 7.55 -5.88 -7.46
C PRO A 125 6.66 -6.55 -6.40
N ILE A 126 6.05 -5.75 -5.54
CA ILE A 126 5.04 -6.23 -4.57
C ILE A 126 3.69 -5.57 -4.84
N ASP A 127 2.63 -6.37 -4.65
CA ASP A 127 1.23 -5.95 -4.62
C ASP A 127 0.74 -5.98 -3.15
N LEU A 128 -0.07 -5.00 -2.78
CA LEU A 128 -0.60 -4.82 -1.43
C LEU A 128 -1.95 -5.50 -1.18
N GLY A 129 -2.47 -6.27 -2.14
CA GLY A 129 -3.64 -7.14 -1.93
C GLY A 129 -3.49 -8.08 -0.70
N VAL A 130 -2.26 -8.31 -0.23
CA VAL A 130 -1.97 -9.02 1.02
C VAL A 130 -2.55 -8.33 2.27
N CYS A 131 -2.62 -7.00 2.30
CA CYS A 131 -3.13 -6.26 3.46
C CYS A 131 -4.67 -6.19 3.51
N SER A 132 -5.36 -6.46 2.39
CA SER A 132 -6.83 -6.45 2.28
C SER A 132 -7.50 -7.57 3.08
N ILE A 133 -6.75 -8.64 3.43
CA ILE A 133 -7.25 -9.82 4.16
C ILE A 133 -7.37 -9.56 5.68
N GLN A 134 -6.64 -8.57 6.21
CA GLN A 134 -6.52 -8.32 7.65
C GLN A 134 -7.63 -7.43 8.23
N GLN A 135 -8.52 -6.87 7.41
CA GLN A 135 -9.63 -6.09 7.94
C GLN A 135 -10.56 -7.02 8.76
N PRO A 136 -10.76 -6.76 10.07
CA PRO A 136 -11.77 -7.49 10.81
C PRO A 136 -13.12 -7.14 10.20
N ARG A 137 -13.69 -8.08 9.42
CA ARG A 137 -15.08 -8.05 8.99
C ARG A 137 -15.89 -7.68 10.22
N GLY A 138 -16.54 -6.52 10.18
CA GLY A 138 -17.26 -5.94 11.32
C GLY A 138 -18.04 -7.04 12.04
N SER A 139 -17.84 -7.13 13.37
CA SER A 139 -18.29 -8.25 14.18
C SER A 139 -19.74 -8.62 13.86
N ARG A 140 -19.91 -9.80 13.25
CA ARG A 140 -21.18 -10.33 12.72
C ARG A 140 -22.30 -10.44 13.76
N TRP A 141 -21.97 -10.24 15.04
CA TRP A 141 -22.87 -10.36 16.18
C TRP A 141 -23.51 -9.04 16.61
N VAL A 142 -23.03 -7.90 16.11
CA VAL A 142 -23.61 -6.57 16.43
C VAL A 142 -25.10 -6.48 16.04
N PRO A 143 -25.56 -6.98 14.86
CA PRO A 143 -26.98 -6.97 14.53
C PRO A 143 -27.82 -7.86 15.47
N ALA A 144 -27.25 -8.98 15.93
CA ALA A 144 -27.95 -9.92 16.80
C ALA A 144 -28.20 -9.33 18.20
N LEU A 145 -27.22 -8.59 18.75
CA LEU A 145 -27.34 -7.92 20.05
C LEU A 145 -28.34 -6.76 20.01
N CYS A 146 -28.41 -6.00 18.90
CA CYS A 146 -29.43 -4.96 18.71
C CYS A 146 -30.85 -5.52 18.54
N GLY A 147 -31.00 -6.68 17.87
CA GLY A 147 -32.31 -7.33 17.71
C GLY A 147 -32.90 -7.80 19.04
N LEU A 148 -32.08 -8.41 19.90
CA LEU A 148 -32.52 -8.89 21.21
C LEU A 148 -32.93 -7.75 22.16
N SER A 149 -32.21 -6.62 22.12
CA SER A 149 -32.58 -5.46 22.95
C SER A 149 -33.90 -4.82 22.50
N ALA A 150 -34.15 -4.73 21.19
CA ALA A 150 -35.41 -4.22 20.66
C ALA A 150 -36.61 -5.11 21.04
N LEU A 151 -36.46 -6.44 20.92
CA LEU A 151 -37.51 -7.39 21.31
C LEU A 151 -37.84 -7.32 22.81
N PHE A 152 -36.83 -7.13 23.65
CA PHE A 152 -37.03 -6.97 25.09
C PHE A 152 -37.81 -5.69 25.42
N LEU A 153 -37.46 -4.56 24.78
CA LEU A 153 -38.18 -3.29 24.97
C LEU A 153 -39.65 -3.37 24.49
N ILE A 154 -39.90 -4.02 23.36
CA ILE A 154 -41.27 -4.24 22.86
C ILE A 154 -42.06 -5.11 23.84
N GLY A 155 -41.44 -6.17 24.37
CA GLY A 155 -42.06 -7.04 25.38
C GLY A 155 -42.46 -6.27 26.65
N LEU A 156 -41.59 -5.38 27.15
CA LEU A 156 -41.90 -4.51 28.28
C LEU A 156 -43.05 -3.54 27.99
N LEU A 157 -43.07 -2.91 26.81
CA LEU A 157 -44.16 -2.01 26.42
C LEU A 157 -45.51 -2.75 26.37
N ILE A 158 -45.53 -3.96 25.80
CA ILE A 158 -46.74 -4.79 25.76
C ILE A 158 -47.18 -5.18 27.19
N PHE A 159 -46.24 -5.53 28.06
CA PHE A 159 -46.54 -5.84 29.46
C PHE A 159 -47.14 -4.63 30.20
N PHE A 160 -46.53 -3.45 30.08
CA PHE A 160 -47.07 -2.21 30.66
C PHE A 160 -48.43 -1.83 30.08
N TYR A 161 -48.62 -2.01 28.77
CA TYR A 161 -49.91 -1.77 28.12
C TYR A 161 -50.99 -2.72 28.66
N LYS A 162 -50.70 -4.02 28.77
CA LYS A 162 -51.63 -5.01 29.33
C LYS A 162 -51.94 -4.74 30.80
N THR A 163 -50.93 -4.44 31.62
CA THR A 163 -51.15 -4.15 33.05
C THR A 163 -52.01 -2.89 33.24
N ASN A 164 -51.80 -1.85 32.43
CA ASN A 164 -52.67 -0.67 32.41
C ASN A 164 -54.09 -0.98 31.92
N GLN A 165 -54.24 -1.83 30.89
CA GLN A 165 -55.55 -2.29 30.43
C GLN A 165 -56.30 -3.10 31.51
N SER A 166 -55.61 -3.99 32.23
CA SER A 166 -56.19 -4.75 33.35
C SER A 166 -56.62 -3.83 34.50
N LYS A 167 -55.87 -2.76 34.77
CA LYS A 167 -56.25 -1.74 35.75
C LYS A 167 -57.51 -0.98 35.30
N LYS A 168 -57.56 -0.51 34.04
CA LYS A 168 -58.75 0.17 33.48
C LYS A 168 -60.00 -0.71 33.50
N LYS A 169 -59.89 -1.99 33.11
CA LYS A 169 -61.00 -2.95 33.16
C LYS A 169 -61.50 -3.20 34.58
N LYS A 170 -60.61 -3.32 35.57
CA LYS A 170 -61.01 -3.44 36.98
C LYS A 170 -61.75 -2.19 37.48
N VAL A 171 -61.28 -0.99 37.14
CA VAL A 171 -61.95 0.28 37.53
C VAL A 171 -63.35 0.38 36.90
N ILE A 172 -63.50 0.02 35.62
CA ILE A 172 -64.82 0.03 34.95
C ILE A 172 -65.75 -1.01 35.58
N ASN A 173 -65.29 -2.24 35.84
CA ASN A 173 -66.11 -3.28 36.46
C ASN A 173 -66.54 -2.92 37.90
N VAL A 174 -65.67 -2.27 38.68
CA VAL A 174 -66.02 -1.76 40.02
C VAL A 174 -67.08 -0.65 39.92
N ASN A 175 -67.00 0.21 38.89
CA ASN A 175 -67.98 1.28 38.70
C ASN A 175 -69.35 0.76 38.22
N VAL A 176 -69.37 -0.28 37.38
CA VAL A 176 -70.61 -0.92 36.88
C VAL A 176 -71.33 -1.69 37.99
N ASN A 177 -70.59 -2.32 38.92
CA ASN A 177 -71.18 -3.07 40.03
C ASN A 177 -71.69 -2.18 41.19
N ASN A 178 -71.53 -0.86 41.10
CA ASN A 178 -71.88 0.11 42.15
C ASN A 178 -73.14 0.95 41.86
N TYR A 179 -73.92 0.62 40.83
CA TYR A 179 -75.23 1.22 40.59
C TYR A 179 -76.35 0.26 41.02
N PRO A 180 -77.22 0.63 41.99
CA PRO A 180 -78.38 -0.16 42.42
C PRO A 180 -79.49 -0.19 41.37
#